data_AF-A0A8R7TMC9-F1
#
_entry.id   AF-A0A8R7TMC9-F1
#
_cell.length_a   1.000
_cell.length_b   1.000
_cell.length_c   1.000
_cell.angle_alpha   90.00
_cell.angle_beta   90.00
_cell.angle_gamma   90.00
#
_symmetry.space_group_name_H-M   'P 1'
#
loop_
_entity.id
_entity.type
_entity.pdbx_description
1 polymer ?
#
loop_
_entity_poly.entity_id
_entity_poly.type
_entity_poly.pdbx_seq_one_letter_code
_entity_poly.pdbx_strand_id
1 'polypeptide(L)'
;MLDVETCALSFRLLRMNGYGVSSDELSHVYEASTFHNSLQGYLSDTKSIMELYKASKVTISENDLALDNTSHWSGGLLTEKMLSDGVQTRPIYGEVGYALKFPFYATMERLDHKRNIEHFDIRGSRMLKTEYMKCRVNQDVLSLAVEDFTLSQSIYQDELCRLRRWAKENKLDKLQFVRQKLTYCYLAAAATLCLPELSDARISWAKNSVLATTADDFFDVVGSKEELENLVGLVEKWDEHAKDEFYSEQVKILFCAIYTEPTWSIGFCSPKP
;
A
#
# COMPACT_ATOMS: atom_id res chain seq x y z
N MET A 1 -29.71 -1.64 22.02
CA MET A 1 -29.23 -0.92 20.81
C MET A 1 -27.74 -1.15 20.73
N LEU A 2 -27.22 -1.67 19.62
CA LEU A 2 -25.79 -2.00 19.51
C LEU A 2 -24.93 -0.73 19.48
N ASP A 3 -23.70 -0.83 20.00
CA ASP A 3 -22.69 0.23 19.93
C ASP A 3 -22.21 0.39 18.47
N VAL A 4 -22.40 1.57 17.90
CA VAL A 4 -22.07 1.88 16.50
C VAL A 4 -20.57 1.79 16.25
N GLU A 5 -19.72 2.18 17.21
CA GLU A 5 -18.27 2.03 17.12
C GLU A 5 -17.91 0.55 16.92
N THR A 6 -18.43 -0.32 17.80
CA THR A 6 -18.19 -1.76 17.74
C THR A 6 -18.75 -2.39 16.47
N CYS A 7 -19.94 -2.00 16.00
CA CYS A 7 -20.53 -2.53 14.77
C CYS A 7 -19.70 -2.18 13.54
N ALA A 8 -19.35 -0.89 13.38
CA ALA A 8 -18.55 -0.41 12.27
C ALA A 8 -17.16 -1.07 12.26
N LEU A 9 -16.51 -1.15 13.42
CA LEU A 9 -15.22 -1.82 13.56
C LEU A 9 -15.31 -3.30 13.20
N SER A 10 -16.32 -4.02 13.71
CA SER A 10 -16.50 -5.45 13.47
C SER A 10 -16.77 -5.72 11.99
N PHE A 11 -17.68 -4.97 11.38
CA PHE A 11 -17.97 -5.03 9.95
C PHE A 11 -16.71 -4.85 9.11
N ARG A 12 -15.94 -3.78 9.41
CA ARG A 12 -14.69 -3.47 8.70
C ARG A 12 -13.67 -4.60 8.82
N LEU A 13 -13.42 -5.07 10.05
CA LEU A 13 -12.43 -6.13 10.30
C LEU A 13 -12.84 -7.45 9.64
N LEU A 14 -14.10 -7.87 9.79
CA LEU A 14 -14.59 -9.10 9.16
C LEU A 14 -14.47 -9.01 7.65
N ARG A 15 -14.92 -7.91 7.05
CA ARG A 15 -14.87 -7.73 5.59
C ARG A 15 -13.44 -7.69 5.05
N MET A 16 -12.54 -6.95 5.69
CA MET A 16 -11.12 -6.89 5.30
C MET A 16 -10.41 -8.24 5.43
N ASN A 17 -10.92 -9.17 6.24
CA ASN A 17 -10.39 -10.52 6.40
C ASN A 17 -11.15 -11.57 5.56
N GLY A 18 -11.96 -11.14 4.57
CA GLY A 18 -12.61 -12.03 3.62
C GLY A 18 -13.91 -12.68 4.09
N TYR A 19 -14.48 -12.24 5.22
CA TYR A 19 -15.79 -12.71 5.66
C TYR A 19 -16.91 -12.03 4.87
N GLY A 20 -17.90 -12.81 4.44
CA GLY A 20 -19.07 -12.35 3.68
C GLY A 20 -20.12 -11.65 4.54
N VAL A 21 -19.77 -10.50 5.13
CA VAL A 21 -20.71 -9.66 5.91
C VAL A 21 -21.49 -8.72 4.99
N SER A 22 -22.80 -8.55 5.20
CA SER A 22 -23.64 -7.66 4.38
C SER A 22 -23.52 -6.20 4.83
N SER A 23 -23.52 -5.27 3.88
CA SER A 23 -23.62 -3.83 4.15
C SER A 23 -24.97 -3.44 4.78
N ASP A 24 -26.00 -4.26 4.57
CA ASP A 24 -27.32 -4.10 5.20
C ASP A 24 -27.27 -4.14 6.72
N GLU A 25 -26.25 -4.77 7.32
CA GLU A 25 -26.08 -4.77 8.77
C GLU A 25 -25.79 -3.36 9.33
N LEU A 26 -25.30 -2.45 8.49
CA LEU A 26 -25.11 -1.03 8.80
C LEU A 26 -26.28 -0.14 8.36
N SER A 27 -27.33 -0.70 7.75
CA SER A 27 -28.51 0.05 7.25
C SER A 27 -29.19 0.88 8.34
N HIS A 28 -29.27 0.39 9.57
CA HIS A 28 -29.85 1.12 10.70
C HIS A 28 -29.09 2.41 11.06
N VAL A 29 -27.78 2.46 10.80
CA VAL A 29 -26.95 3.66 10.96
C VAL A 29 -27.20 4.61 9.79
N TYR A 30 -27.30 4.06 8.57
CA TYR A 30 -27.66 4.80 7.37
C TYR A 30 -29.04 5.48 7.49
N GLU A 31 -30.08 4.75 7.87
CA GLU A 31 -31.43 5.30 8.09
C GLU A 31 -31.39 6.44 9.12
N ALA A 32 -30.75 6.22 10.29
CA ALA A 32 -30.61 7.25 11.30
C ALA A 32 -29.83 8.50 10.81
N SER A 33 -28.87 8.32 9.89
CA SER A 33 -28.11 9.42 9.26
C SER A 33 -28.89 10.19 8.19
N THR A 34 -29.83 9.54 7.50
CA THR A 34 -30.66 10.17 6.45
C THR A 34 -31.79 11.03 6.98
N PHE A 35 -32.30 10.75 8.18
CA PHE A 35 -33.48 11.44 8.71
C PHE A 35 -33.16 12.66 9.58
N HIS A 36 -31.97 12.80 10.16
CA HIS A 36 -31.68 13.88 11.10
C HIS A 36 -30.16 14.15 11.27
N ASN A 37 -29.79 15.43 11.48
CA ASN A 37 -28.53 15.83 12.13
C ASN A 37 -28.42 15.38 13.62
N SER A 38 -29.36 14.56 14.13
CA SER A 38 -29.55 14.23 15.55
C SER A 38 -28.56 13.21 16.11
N LEU A 39 -27.86 12.48 15.23
CA LEU A 39 -26.73 11.65 15.65
C LEU A 39 -25.60 12.51 16.24
N GLN A 40 -25.62 13.83 16.11
CA GLN A 40 -24.71 14.72 16.87
C GLN A 40 -24.82 14.54 18.40
N GLY A 41 -25.99 14.13 18.91
CA GLY A 41 -26.19 13.79 20.33
C GLY A 41 -25.86 12.33 20.71
N TYR A 42 -25.95 11.39 19.77
CA TYR A 42 -25.77 9.93 20.01
C TYR A 42 -24.39 9.41 19.57
N LEU A 43 -23.80 10.01 18.52
CA LEU A 43 -22.43 9.87 18.00
C LEU A 43 -21.66 11.20 18.23
N SER A 44 -21.71 11.71 19.46
CA SER A 44 -20.91 12.88 19.82
C SER A 44 -19.40 12.57 19.78
N ASP A 45 -19.02 11.30 19.91
CA ASP A 45 -17.64 10.86 19.86
C ASP A 45 -17.09 10.86 18.43
N THR A 46 -16.03 11.64 18.21
CA THR A 46 -15.26 11.70 16.95
C THR A 46 -14.76 10.31 16.54
N LYS A 47 -14.46 9.44 17.52
CA LYS A 47 -13.98 8.09 17.25
C LYS A 47 -15.04 7.20 16.59
N SER A 48 -16.28 7.24 17.07
CA SER A 48 -17.37 6.43 16.52
C SER A 48 -17.69 6.84 15.07
N ILE A 49 -17.67 8.14 14.77
CA ILE A 49 -17.86 8.64 13.39
C ILE A 49 -16.70 8.21 12.49
N MET A 50 -15.47 8.25 13.01
CA MET A 50 -14.30 7.81 12.25
C MET A 50 -14.34 6.31 11.93
N GLU A 51 -14.71 5.45 12.88
CA GLU A 51 -14.83 4.02 12.59
C GLU A 51 -15.94 3.74 11.58
N LEU A 52 -17.05 4.48 11.64
CA LEU A 52 -18.10 4.40 10.63
C LEU A 52 -17.62 4.85 9.25
N TYR A 53 -16.86 5.95 9.17
CA TYR A 53 -16.24 6.41 7.93
C TYR A 53 -15.29 5.35 7.37
N LYS A 54 -14.39 4.81 8.19
CA LYS A 54 -13.46 3.74 7.75
C LYS A 54 -14.21 2.50 7.27
N ALA A 55 -15.27 2.09 7.97
CA ALA A 55 -16.12 0.95 7.60
C ALA A 55 -16.80 1.16 6.25
N SER A 56 -17.33 2.37 6.03
CA SER A 56 -17.99 2.76 4.77
C SER A 56 -17.07 2.72 3.55
N LYS A 57 -15.74 2.77 3.75
CA LYS A 57 -14.80 2.66 2.63
C LYS A 57 -14.60 1.24 2.16
N VAL A 58 -14.90 0.21 2.95
CA VAL A 58 -14.72 -1.20 2.55
C VAL A 58 -15.91 -1.70 1.70
N THR A 59 -16.15 -0.98 0.61
CA THR A 59 -17.17 -1.28 -0.40
C THR A 59 -16.67 -2.37 -1.33
N ILE A 60 -17.51 -3.39 -1.60
CA ILE A 60 -17.15 -4.52 -2.49
C ILE A 60 -17.81 -4.35 -3.86
N SER A 61 -18.97 -3.67 -3.92
CA SER A 61 -19.71 -3.47 -5.16
C SER A 61 -20.15 -2.02 -5.31
N GLU A 62 -20.23 -1.55 -6.55
CA GLU A 62 -20.77 -0.21 -6.88
C GLU A 62 -22.25 -0.03 -6.49
N ASN A 63 -22.94 -1.10 -6.10
CA ASN A 63 -24.34 -1.08 -5.68
C ASN A 63 -24.52 -0.91 -4.16
N ASP A 64 -23.43 -0.77 -3.38
CA ASP A 64 -23.48 -0.54 -1.93
C ASP A 64 -23.86 0.93 -1.60
N LEU A 65 -25.02 1.40 -2.09
CA LEU A 65 -25.51 2.78 -1.89
C LEU A 65 -25.57 3.18 -0.41
N ALA A 66 -25.83 2.22 0.48
CA ALA A 66 -25.84 2.45 1.93
C ALA A 66 -24.45 2.86 2.45
N LEU A 67 -23.38 2.25 1.95
CA LEU A 67 -22.00 2.59 2.34
C LEU A 67 -21.57 3.91 1.72
N ASP A 68 -21.93 4.20 0.47
CA ASP A 68 -21.62 5.46 -0.19
C ASP A 68 -22.22 6.66 0.54
N ASN A 69 -23.50 6.56 0.90
CA ASN A 69 -24.18 7.59 1.68
C ASN A 69 -23.59 7.73 3.08
N THR A 70 -23.25 6.61 3.72
CA THR A 70 -22.58 6.60 5.03
C THR A 70 -21.20 7.28 4.94
N SER A 71 -20.43 7.03 3.88
CA SER A 71 -19.14 7.65 3.60
C SER A 71 -19.27 9.16 3.43
N HIS A 72 -20.24 9.61 2.62
CA HIS A 72 -20.48 11.03 2.38
C HIS A 72 -20.89 11.74 3.68
N TRP A 73 -21.85 11.18 4.42
CA TRP A 73 -22.36 11.76 5.66
C TRP A 73 -21.28 11.81 6.76
N SER A 74 -20.63 10.69 7.05
CA SER A 74 -19.60 10.62 8.10
C SER A 74 -18.37 11.46 7.76
N GLY A 75 -17.96 11.52 6.49
CA GLY A 75 -16.86 12.36 6.03
C GLY A 75 -17.16 13.85 6.16
N GLY A 76 -18.39 14.27 5.82
CA GLY A 76 -18.86 15.64 6.01
C GLY A 76 -18.85 16.06 7.48
N LEU A 77 -19.39 15.20 8.37
CA LEU A 77 -19.44 15.47 9.81
C LEU A 77 -18.04 15.54 10.45
N LEU A 78 -17.12 14.68 10.03
CA LEU A 78 -15.71 14.74 10.47
C LEU A 78 -15.05 16.04 10.04
N THR A 79 -15.31 16.48 8.80
CA THR A 79 -14.78 17.75 8.27
C THR A 79 -15.34 18.95 9.04
N GLU A 80 -16.65 18.97 9.30
CA GLU A 80 -17.30 20.02 10.10
C GLU A 80 -16.70 20.09 11.51
N LYS A 81 -16.56 18.95 12.19
CA LYS A 81 -15.96 18.89 13.53
C LYS A 81 -14.51 19.38 13.54
N MET A 82 -13.73 19.08 12.51
CA MET A 82 -12.35 19.59 12.38
C MET A 82 -12.30 21.12 12.22
N LEU A 83 -13.31 21.72 11.60
CA LEU A 83 -13.38 23.16 11.37
C LEU A 83 -13.99 23.92 12.56
N SER A 84 -14.93 23.31 13.29
CA SER A 84 -15.64 23.94 14.41
C SER A 84 -14.86 23.94 15.71
N ASP A 85 -14.11 22.87 15.99
CA ASP A 85 -13.26 22.76 17.18
C ASP A 85 -11.95 23.49 16.90
N GLY A 86 -11.88 24.80 17.17
CA GLY A 86 -10.72 25.68 16.93
C GLY A 86 -9.43 25.30 17.68
N VAL A 87 -9.32 24.06 18.16
CA VAL A 87 -8.28 23.48 18.98
C VAL A 87 -7.79 22.21 18.28
N GLN A 88 -6.96 22.38 17.25
CA GLN A 88 -6.27 21.29 16.51
C GLN A 88 -5.27 20.47 17.37
N THR A 89 -5.36 20.53 18.71
CA THR A 89 -4.41 19.94 19.64
C THR A 89 -4.80 18.56 20.16
N ARG A 90 -5.97 18.00 19.80
CA ARG A 90 -6.27 16.60 20.13
C ARG A 90 -5.59 15.66 19.12
N PRO A 91 -4.84 14.62 19.58
CA PRO A 91 -4.19 13.64 18.69
C PRO A 91 -5.14 13.00 17.67
N ILE A 92 -6.42 12.86 18.02
CA ILE A 92 -7.46 12.27 17.17
C ILE A 92 -7.68 13.04 15.86
N TYR A 93 -7.51 14.38 15.82
CA TYR A 93 -7.75 15.14 14.59
C TYR A 93 -6.68 14.89 13.52
N GLY A 94 -5.46 14.54 13.92
CA GLY A 94 -4.43 14.09 12.98
C GLY A 94 -4.80 12.77 12.31
N GLU A 95 -5.49 11.87 13.02
CA GLU A 95 -6.06 10.64 12.46
C GLU A 95 -7.27 10.89 11.57
N VAL A 96 -8.15 11.81 11.95
CA VAL A 96 -9.28 12.22 11.10
C VAL A 96 -8.79 12.79 9.78
N GLY A 97 -7.86 13.76 9.84
CA GLY A 97 -7.31 14.37 8.64
C GLY A 97 -6.59 13.37 7.73
N TYR A 98 -5.89 12.38 8.32
CA TYR A 98 -5.27 11.31 7.55
C TYR A 98 -6.31 10.42 6.87
N ALA A 99 -7.32 9.95 7.60
CA ALA A 99 -8.37 9.08 7.07
C ALA A 99 -9.19 9.74 5.96
N LEU A 100 -9.51 11.04 6.09
CA LEU A 100 -10.22 11.80 5.06
C LEU A 100 -9.38 12.02 3.81
N LYS A 101 -8.06 12.17 3.96
CA LYS A 101 -7.13 12.44 2.86
C LYS A 101 -6.73 11.18 2.10
N PHE A 102 -6.55 10.06 2.80
CA PHE A 102 -6.05 8.81 2.24
C PHE A 102 -7.09 7.71 2.44
N PRO A 103 -7.79 7.29 1.37
CA PRO A 103 -8.69 6.13 1.48
C PRO A 103 -7.88 4.87 1.78
N PHE A 104 -8.48 3.91 2.48
CA PHE A 104 -7.79 2.69 2.93
C PHE A 104 -7.14 1.88 1.79
N TYR A 105 -7.68 1.92 0.56
CA TYR A 105 -7.08 1.22 -0.59
C TYR A 105 -5.85 1.93 -1.15
N ALA A 106 -5.61 3.18 -0.75
CA ALA A 106 -4.46 3.99 -1.14
C ALA A 106 -3.43 4.11 -0.01
N THR A 107 -3.66 3.48 1.16
CA THR A 107 -2.66 3.42 2.22
C THR A 107 -1.73 2.23 2.02
N MET A 108 -0.46 2.43 2.37
CA MET A 108 0.53 1.37 2.36
C MET A 108 0.64 0.80 3.77
N GLU A 109 0.45 -0.51 3.91
CA GLU A 109 0.36 -1.19 5.20
C GLU A 109 1.53 -0.87 6.13
N ARG A 110 2.77 -0.88 5.62
CA ARG A 110 3.95 -0.55 6.43
C ARG A 110 4.02 0.92 6.87
N LEU A 111 3.47 1.85 6.09
CA LEU A 111 3.37 3.25 6.50
C LEU A 111 2.31 3.43 7.58
N ASP A 112 1.17 2.76 7.44
CA ASP A 112 0.12 2.73 8.46
C ASP A 112 0.60 2.08 9.76
N HIS A 113 1.35 0.98 9.66
CA HIS A 113 1.96 0.33 10.81
C HIS A 113 2.90 1.29 11.56
N LYS A 114 3.81 1.96 10.84
CA LYS A 114 4.71 2.96 11.44
C LYS A 114 3.93 4.08 12.12
N ARG A 115 2.93 4.63 11.44
CA ARG A 115 2.07 5.69 11.96
C ARG A 115 1.33 5.23 13.23
N ASN A 116 0.84 4.00 13.25
CA ASN A 116 0.16 3.42 14.40
C ASN A 116 1.11 3.26 15.59
N ILE A 117 2.37 2.84 15.37
CA ILE A 117 3.40 2.82 16.42
C ILE A 117 3.63 4.23 16.98
N GLU A 118 3.83 5.23 16.11
CA GLU A 118 4.13 6.62 16.51
C GLU A 118 3.00 7.28 17.30
N HIS A 119 1.75 6.88 17.04
CA HIS A 119 0.56 7.43 17.69
C HIS A 119 -0.10 6.50 18.72
N PHE A 120 0.52 5.38 19.06
CA PHE A 120 -0.08 4.39 19.96
C PHE A 120 -0.24 4.95 21.39
N ASP A 121 -1.49 5.06 21.87
CA ASP A 121 -1.77 5.51 23.24
C ASP A 121 -1.58 4.36 24.25
N ILE A 122 -0.37 4.26 24.78
CA ILE A 122 0.02 3.28 25.81
C ILE A 122 -0.90 3.37 27.04
N ARG A 123 -1.32 4.57 27.42
CA ARG A 123 -2.14 4.81 28.64
C ARG A 123 -3.60 4.46 28.45
N GLY A 124 -4.04 4.19 27.22
CA GLY A 124 -5.40 3.77 26.91
C GLY A 124 -6.42 4.72 27.53
N SER A 125 -6.53 5.94 27.00
CA SER A 125 -7.49 6.95 27.45
C SER A 125 -8.96 6.59 27.13
N ARG A 126 -9.40 5.35 27.36
CA ARG A 126 -10.83 5.05 27.55
C ARG A 126 -11.13 5.28 29.02
N MET A 127 -11.76 6.42 29.33
CA MET A 127 -12.43 6.65 30.61
C MET A 127 -13.59 5.65 30.76
N LEU A 128 -13.28 4.41 31.12
CA LEU A 128 -14.24 3.47 31.67
C LEU A 128 -14.37 3.75 33.17
N LYS A 129 -15.54 3.49 33.75
CA LYS A 129 -15.89 3.78 35.16
C LYS A 129 -14.91 3.24 36.22
N THR A 130 -13.98 2.37 35.84
CA THR A 130 -12.93 1.81 36.71
C THR A 130 -11.65 1.64 35.91
N GLU A 131 -10.52 2.17 36.41
CA GLU A 131 -9.18 1.91 35.88
C GLU A 131 -8.81 0.44 36.06
N TYR A 132 -9.12 -0.41 35.07
CA TYR A 132 -8.73 -1.81 35.10
C TYR A 132 -7.56 -2.04 34.15
N MET A 133 -6.35 -2.15 34.72
CA MET A 133 -5.26 -3.06 34.34
C MET A 133 -4.93 -3.28 32.84
N LYS A 134 -5.06 -2.28 31.96
CA LYS A 134 -4.70 -2.37 30.53
C LYS A 134 -3.24 -1.97 30.19
N CYS A 135 -2.51 -1.42 31.15
CA CYS A 135 -1.24 -0.73 30.88
C CYS A 135 -0.10 -1.66 30.42
N ARG A 136 0.05 -2.85 31.02
CA ARG A 136 1.14 -3.79 30.65
C ARG A 136 0.94 -4.42 29.27
N VAL A 137 -0.26 -4.90 28.97
CA VAL A 137 -0.56 -5.51 27.65
C VAL A 137 -0.35 -4.51 26.51
N ASN A 138 -0.72 -3.24 26.72
CA ASN A 138 -0.47 -2.18 25.74
C ASN A 138 1.04 -1.91 25.52
N GLN A 139 1.84 -1.98 26.58
CA GLN A 139 3.29 -1.84 26.49
C GLN A 139 3.91 -3.00 25.70
N ASP A 140 3.52 -4.24 26.02
CA ASP A 140 4.04 -5.43 25.34
C ASP A 140 3.69 -5.43 23.84
N VAL A 141 2.47 -5.01 23.48
CA VAL A 141 2.02 -4.86 22.08
C VAL A 141 2.85 -3.80 21.35
N LEU A 142 3.10 -2.65 21.97
CA LEU A 142 3.91 -1.60 21.34
C LEU A 142 5.36 -2.05 21.16
N SER A 143 5.94 -2.71 22.17
CA SER A 143 7.28 -3.26 22.10
C SER A 143 7.41 -4.27 20.95
N LEU A 144 6.46 -5.20 20.85
CA LEU A 144 6.42 -6.17 19.75
C LEU A 144 6.32 -5.48 18.38
N ALA A 145 5.46 -4.47 18.25
CA ALA A 145 5.30 -3.73 16.99
C ALA A 145 6.59 -3.01 16.57
N VAL A 146 7.30 -2.38 17.51
CA VAL A 146 8.58 -1.71 17.26
C VAL A 146 9.66 -2.72 16.84
N GLU A 147 9.72 -3.88 17.51
CA GLU A 147 10.66 -4.95 17.17
C GLU A 147 10.38 -5.53 15.77
N ASP A 148 9.12 -5.85 15.44
CA ASP A 148 8.72 -6.33 14.11
C ASP A 148 9.05 -5.31 13.01
N PHE A 149 8.75 -4.04 13.25
CA PHE A 149 9.03 -2.97 12.30
C PHE A 149 10.55 -2.83 12.06
N THR A 150 11.35 -2.92 13.11
CA THR A 150 12.81 -2.83 13.03
C THR A 150 13.40 -4.03 12.29
N LEU A 151 12.93 -5.24 12.58
CA LEU A 151 13.32 -6.46 11.87
C LEU A 151 12.99 -6.36 10.38
N SER A 152 11.76 -6.01 10.05
CA SER A 152 11.30 -5.83 8.67
C SER A 152 12.12 -4.78 7.93
N GLN A 153 12.42 -3.65 8.59
CA GLN A 153 13.25 -2.60 8.02
C GLN A 153 14.69 -3.06 7.73
N SER A 154 15.29 -3.87 8.62
CA SER A 154 16.61 -4.47 8.39
C SER A 154 16.61 -5.36 7.15
N ILE A 155 15.58 -6.19 6.99
CA ILE A 155 15.40 -7.05 5.81
C ILE A 155 15.32 -6.17 4.56
N TYR A 156 14.51 -5.11 4.59
CA TYR A 156 14.36 -4.24 3.43
C TYR A 156 15.66 -3.53 3.03
N GLN A 157 16.48 -3.13 4.01
CA GLN A 157 17.79 -2.52 3.74
C GLN A 157 18.77 -3.49 3.09
N ASP A 158 18.78 -4.76 3.52
CA ASP A 158 19.60 -5.79 2.88
C ASP A 158 19.14 -6.06 1.43
N GLU A 159 17.83 -6.18 1.22
CA GLU A 159 17.24 -6.36 -0.11
C GLU A 159 17.57 -5.21 -1.06
N LEU A 160 17.48 -3.96 -0.58
CA LEU A 160 17.92 -2.78 -1.33
C LEU A 160 19.40 -2.84 -1.71
N CYS A 161 20.26 -3.33 -0.81
CA CYS A 161 21.68 -3.53 -1.09
C CYS A 161 21.88 -4.61 -2.17
N ARG A 162 21.16 -5.73 -2.09
CA ARG A 162 21.17 -6.80 -3.12
C ARG A 162 20.71 -6.27 -4.47
N LEU A 163 19.63 -5.50 -4.51
CA LEU A 163 19.09 -4.90 -5.74
C LEU A 163 20.08 -3.90 -6.37
N ARG A 164 20.71 -3.04 -5.55
CA ARG A 164 21.75 -2.10 -6.03
C ARG A 164 22.97 -2.83 -6.59
N ARG A 165 23.39 -3.94 -5.96
CA ARG A 165 24.50 -4.76 -6.44
C ARG A 165 24.15 -5.37 -7.80
N TRP A 166 22.97 -5.98 -7.92
CA TRP A 166 22.47 -6.53 -9.17
C TRP A 166 22.43 -5.51 -10.31
N ALA A 167 21.95 -4.29 -10.02
CA ALA A 167 21.89 -3.23 -11.03
C ALA A 167 23.28 -2.86 -11.56
N LYS A 168 24.28 -2.82 -10.68
CA LYS A 168 25.68 -2.55 -11.04
C LYS A 168 26.31 -3.71 -11.82
N GLU A 169 26.04 -4.95 -11.42
CA GLU A 169 26.51 -6.16 -12.12
C GLU A 169 25.98 -6.21 -13.57
N ASN A 170 24.74 -5.78 -13.77
CA ASN A 170 24.11 -5.65 -15.09
C ASN A 170 24.43 -4.33 -15.81
N LYS A 171 25.31 -3.49 -15.25
CA LYS A 171 25.68 -2.17 -15.79
C LYS A 171 24.50 -1.21 -16.02
N LEU A 172 23.36 -1.45 -15.36
CA LEU A 172 22.18 -0.59 -15.44
C LEU A 172 22.47 0.80 -14.85
N ASP A 173 23.45 0.91 -13.95
CA ASP A 173 23.93 2.18 -13.43
C ASP A 173 24.58 3.10 -14.48
N LYS A 174 24.96 2.57 -15.65
CA LYS A 174 25.43 3.35 -16.80
C LYS A 174 24.29 4.04 -17.56
N LEU A 175 23.07 3.53 -17.42
CA LEU A 175 21.87 4.15 -17.96
C LEU A 175 21.46 5.26 -16.98
N GLN A 176 21.68 6.53 -17.35
CA GLN A 176 21.58 7.69 -16.44
C GLN A 176 20.23 7.80 -15.71
N PHE A 177 19.17 7.19 -16.25
CA PHE A 177 17.80 7.22 -15.75
C PHE A 177 17.45 6.10 -14.74
N VAL A 178 18.29 5.07 -14.57
CA VAL A 178 17.90 3.88 -13.77
C VAL A 178 18.07 4.07 -12.26
N ARG A 179 18.99 4.94 -11.83
CA ARG A 179 19.34 5.07 -10.40
C ARG A 179 18.18 5.53 -9.52
N GLN A 180 17.31 6.40 -10.03
CA GLN A 180 16.12 6.86 -9.30
C GLN A 180 15.03 5.77 -9.27
N LYS A 181 14.93 4.96 -10.33
CA LYS A 181 13.92 3.91 -10.48
C LYS A 181 14.10 2.76 -9.50
N LEU A 182 15.34 2.37 -9.21
CA LEU A 182 15.65 1.27 -8.27
C LEU A 182 14.94 1.43 -6.92
N THR A 183 15.02 2.62 -6.32
CA THR A 183 14.45 2.85 -4.99
C THR A 183 12.92 2.86 -5.05
N TYR A 184 12.35 3.49 -6.09
CA TYR A 184 10.90 3.56 -6.27
C TYR A 184 10.28 2.18 -6.55
N CYS A 185 10.84 1.42 -7.49
CA CYS A 185 10.38 0.06 -7.82
C CYS A 185 10.48 -0.87 -6.62
N TYR A 186 11.55 -0.75 -5.84
CA TYR A 186 11.68 -1.52 -4.59
C TYR A 186 10.67 -1.10 -3.54
N LEU A 187 10.47 0.21 -3.34
CA LEU A 187 9.49 0.73 -2.39
C LEU A 187 8.08 0.22 -2.72
N ALA A 188 7.70 0.22 -4.01
CA ALA A 188 6.42 -0.33 -4.46
C ALA A 188 6.29 -1.82 -4.09
N ALA A 189 7.29 -2.65 -4.41
CA ALA A 189 7.27 -4.07 -4.08
C ALA A 189 7.21 -4.33 -2.56
N ALA A 190 7.99 -3.59 -1.77
CA ALA A 190 8.04 -3.73 -0.31
C ALA A 190 6.76 -3.22 0.38
N ALA A 191 6.11 -2.20 -0.18
CA ALA A 191 4.85 -1.67 0.33
C ALA A 191 3.65 -2.60 0.04
N THR A 192 3.74 -3.44 -0.99
CA THR A 192 2.68 -4.40 -1.33
C THR A 192 2.92 -5.78 -0.71
N LEU A 193 4.16 -6.27 -0.69
CA LEU A 193 4.51 -7.58 -0.14
C LEU A 193 5.18 -7.42 1.23
N CYS A 194 4.39 -7.14 2.26
CA CYS A 194 4.89 -6.77 3.58
C CYS A 194 5.50 -7.94 4.37
N LEU A 195 5.09 -9.18 4.10
CA LEU A 195 5.50 -10.38 4.85
C LEU A 195 7.01 -10.66 4.71
N PRO A 196 7.78 -10.80 5.81
CA PRO A 196 9.23 -11.00 5.76
C PRO A 196 9.69 -12.11 4.80
N GLU A 197 8.95 -13.22 4.75
CA GLU A 197 9.24 -14.43 3.98
C GLU A 197 9.19 -14.21 2.46
N LEU A 198 8.54 -13.14 1.99
CA LEU A 198 8.40 -12.81 0.58
C LEU A 198 9.59 -12.03 0.00
N SER A 199 10.79 -12.21 0.56
CA SER A 199 12.00 -11.50 0.15
C SER A 199 12.33 -11.70 -1.33
N ASP A 200 12.34 -12.94 -1.79
CA ASP A 200 12.66 -13.25 -3.18
C ASP A 200 11.58 -12.72 -4.14
N ALA A 201 10.31 -12.75 -3.73
CA ALA A 201 9.21 -12.18 -4.51
C ALA A 201 9.34 -10.65 -4.63
N ARG A 202 9.68 -9.95 -3.53
CA ARG A 202 9.94 -8.49 -3.56
C ARG A 202 11.09 -8.13 -4.47
N ILE A 203 12.22 -8.83 -4.35
CA ILE A 203 13.41 -8.54 -5.16
C ILE A 203 13.12 -8.83 -6.63
N SER A 204 12.47 -9.96 -6.91
CA SER A 204 12.08 -10.33 -8.28
C SER A 204 11.13 -9.29 -8.87
N TRP A 205 10.09 -8.87 -8.16
CA TRP A 205 9.20 -7.80 -8.60
C TRP A 205 10.00 -6.51 -8.84
N ALA A 206 10.80 -6.05 -7.88
CA ALA A 206 11.57 -4.82 -8.00
C ALA A 206 12.49 -4.84 -9.25
N LYS A 207 13.18 -5.95 -9.51
CA LYS A 207 14.00 -6.12 -10.73
C LYS A 207 13.17 -6.02 -12.00
N ASN A 208 12.05 -6.74 -12.07
CA ASN A 208 11.14 -6.71 -13.21
C ASN A 208 10.58 -5.30 -13.46
N SER A 209 10.18 -4.59 -12.41
CA SER A 209 9.72 -3.20 -12.51
C SER A 209 10.83 -2.25 -12.98
N VAL A 210 12.07 -2.43 -12.52
CA VAL A 210 13.21 -1.65 -13.00
C VAL A 210 13.43 -1.89 -14.49
N LEU A 211 13.44 -3.14 -14.94
CA LEU A 211 13.62 -3.46 -16.36
C LEU A 211 12.46 -2.91 -17.21
N ALA A 212 11.21 -3.12 -16.78
CA ALA A 212 10.03 -2.64 -17.49
C ALA A 212 10.05 -1.11 -17.62
N THR A 213 10.28 -0.39 -16.52
CA THR A 213 10.38 1.08 -16.57
C THR A 213 11.59 1.58 -17.34
N THR A 214 12.69 0.81 -17.39
CA THR A 214 13.87 1.14 -18.18
C THR A 214 13.60 0.97 -19.67
N ALA A 215 12.91 -0.11 -20.05
CA ALA A 215 12.47 -0.35 -21.41
C ALA A 215 11.46 0.72 -21.86
N ASP A 216 10.46 1.03 -21.03
CA ASP A 216 9.45 2.07 -21.29
C ASP A 216 10.10 3.41 -21.70
N ASP A 217 10.98 3.97 -20.86
CA ASP A 217 11.73 5.20 -21.22
C ASP A 217 12.59 5.03 -22.48
N PHE A 218 13.15 3.84 -22.70
CA PHE A 218 13.96 3.56 -23.86
C PHE A 218 13.13 3.67 -25.15
N PHE A 219 11.91 3.12 -25.15
CA PHE A 219 10.99 3.20 -26.29
C PHE A 219 10.37 4.59 -26.47
N ASP A 220 10.09 5.30 -25.38
CA ASP A 220 9.34 6.56 -25.45
C ASP A 220 10.21 7.81 -25.64
N VAL A 221 11.45 7.81 -25.11
CA VAL A 221 12.25 9.04 -25.00
C VAL A 221 13.69 8.87 -25.48
N VAL A 222 14.35 7.76 -25.14
CA VAL A 222 15.82 7.67 -25.27
C VAL A 222 16.27 7.06 -26.59
N GLY A 223 15.66 5.96 -27.00
CA GLY A 223 16.15 5.13 -28.12
C GLY A 223 15.86 5.74 -29.49
N SER A 224 16.81 5.62 -30.41
CA SER A 224 16.54 5.87 -31.82
C SER A 224 15.70 4.74 -32.43
N LYS A 225 15.00 4.99 -33.53
CA LYS A 225 14.20 3.97 -34.21
C LYS A 225 15.01 2.70 -34.51
N GLU A 226 16.26 2.86 -34.94
CA GLU A 226 17.17 1.75 -35.25
C GLU A 226 17.55 0.95 -34.00
N GLU A 227 17.76 1.62 -32.86
CA GLU A 227 17.99 0.96 -31.57
C GLU A 227 16.78 0.15 -31.12
N LEU A 228 15.58 0.70 -31.29
CA LEU A 228 14.33 0.04 -30.92
C LEU A 228 14.08 -1.19 -31.79
N GLU A 229 14.23 -1.07 -33.11
CA GLU A 229 14.09 -2.19 -34.05
C GLU A 229 15.12 -3.29 -33.76
N ASN A 230 16.36 -2.93 -33.42
CA ASN A 230 17.39 -3.90 -33.02
C ASN A 230 17.00 -4.61 -31.71
N LEU A 231 16.55 -3.88 -30.69
CA LEU A 231 16.12 -4.48 -29.43
C LEU A 231 14.92 -5.43 -29.61
N VAL A 232 13.93 -5.03 -30.40
CA VAL A 232 12.77 -5.89 -30.73
C VAL A 232 13.22 -7.17 -31.42
N GLY A 233 14.09 -7.05 -32.44
CA GLY A 233 14.60 -8.22 -33.16
C GLY A 233 15.41 -9.17 -32.27
N LEU A 234 16.18 -8.65 -31.31
CA LEU A 234 16.90 -9.46 -30.33
C LEU A 234 15.94 -10.22 -29.39
N VAL A 235 14.87 -9.58 -28.94
CA VAL A 235 13.85 -10.22 -28.09
C VAL A 235 13.06 -11.28 -28.86
N GLU A 236 12.69 -11.02 -30.11
CA GLU A 236 12.01 -12.00 -30.98
C GLU A 236 12.87 -13.25 -31.22
N LYS A 237 14.20 -13.08 -31.31
CA LYS A 237 15.17 -14.17 -31.50
C LYS A 237 15.79 -14.63 -30.18
N TRP A 238 15.01 -14.64 -29.10
CA TRP A 238 15.47 -14.91 -27.72
C TRP A 238 16.56 -15.98 -27.57
N ASP A 239 16.44 -17.13 -28.23
CA ASP A 239 17.42 -18.24 -28.15
C ASP A 239 18.54 -18.19 -29.22
N GLU A 240 18.39 -17.37 -30.27
CA GLU A 240 19.31 -17.29 -31.41
C GLU A 240 20.05 -15.94 -31.52
N HIS A 241 19.81 -15.02 -30.59
CA HIS A 241 20.37 -13.67 -30.55
C HIS A 241 21.92 -13.62 -30.55
N ALA A 242 22.59 -14.74 -30.25
CA ALA A 242 24.05 -14.85 -30.23
C ALA A 242 24.72 -14.54 -31.59
N LYS A 243 23.94 -14.53 -32.68
CA LYS A 243 24.42 -14.20 -34.03
C LYS A 243 24.17 -12.73 -34.42
N ASP A 244 23.38 -12.00 -33.65
CA ASP A 244 22.99 -10.63 -33.96
C ASP A 244 23.91 -9.61 -33.28
N GLU A 245 24.22 -8.52 -33.98
CA GLU A 245 24.98 -7.42 -33.42
C GLU A 245 24.07 -6.48 -32.62
N PHE A 246 24.59 -5.97 -31.50
CA PHE A 246 23.93 -4.92 -30.74
C PHE A 246 24.20 -3.57 -31.41
N TYR A 247 23.14 -2.81 -31.70
CA TYR A 247 23.26 -1.50 -32.34
C TYR A 247 24.01 -0.48 -31.44
N SER A 248 23.82 -0.58 -30.11
CA SER A 248 24.51 0.27 -29.15
C SER A 248 24.79 -0.45 -27.83
N GLU A 249 25.70 0.13 -27.02
CA GLU A 249 25.97 -0.39 -25.67
C GLU A 249 24.73 -0.29 -24.77
N GLN A 250 23.80 0.65 -25.03
CA GLN A 250 22.55 0.76 -24.28
C GLN A 250 21.61 -0.42 -24.58
N VAL A 251 21.42 -0.74 -25.86
CA VAL A 251 20.64 -1.91 -26.29
C VAL A 251 21.23 -3.19 -25.70
N LYS A 252 22.55 -3.33 -25.75
CA LYS A 252 23.26 -4.48 -25.16
C LYS A 252 23.01 -4.60 -23.66
N ILE A 253 23.15 -3.50 -22.91
CA ILE A 253 22.91 -3.50 -21.46
C ILE A 253 21.47 -3.92 -21.16
N LEU A 254 20.49 -3.32 -21.84
CA LEU A 254 19.08 -3.58 -21.60
C LEU A 254 18.70 -5.01 -21.97
N PHE A 255 19.06 -5.48 -23.17
CA PHE A 255 18.78 -6.85 -23.60
C PHE A 255 19.44 -7.88 -22.69
N CYS A 256 20.72 -7.75 -22.36
CA CYS A 256 21.38 -8.70 -21.47
C CYS A 256 20.75 -8.73 -20.07
N ALA A 257 20.34 -7.57 -19.53
CA ALA A 257 19.68 -7.52 -18.23
C ALA A 257 18.30 -8.19 -18.26
N ILE A 258 17.56 -8.07 -19.36
CA ILE A 258 16.28 -8.76 -19.57
C ILE A 258 16.49 -10.27 -19.74
N TYR A 259 17.44 -10.68 -20.59
CA TYR A 259 17.71 -12.08 -20.91
C TYR A 259 18.19 -12.89 -19.69
N THR A 260 19.02 -12.27 -18.85
CA THR A 260 19.61 -12.94 -17.67
C THR A 260 18.66 -13.02 -16.47
N GLU A 261 17.53 -12.28 -16.49
CA GLU A 261 16.56 -12.37 -15.40
C GLU A 261 15.65 -13.61 -15.55
N PRO A 262 15.70 -14.55 -14.58
CA PRO A 262 15.01 -15.85 -14.69
C PRO A 262 13.50 -15.75 -14.89
N THR A 263 12.87 -14.67 -14.42
CA THR A 263 11.43 -14.43 -14.59
C THR A 263 11.03 -14.25 -16.05
N TRP A 264 11.89 -13.66 -16.87
CA TRP A 264 11.65 -13.51 -18.31
C TRP A 264 12.01 -14.80 -19.05
N SER A 265 13.03 -15.52 -18.58
CA SER A 265 13.43 -16.80 -19.17
C SER A 265 12.33 -17.86 -19.11
N ILE A 266 11.51 -17.90 -18.05
CA ILE A 266 10.41 -18.88 -17.93
C ILE A 266 9.21 -18.54 -18.83
N GLY A 267 8.94 -17.25 -19.07
CA GLY A 267 7.79 -16.81 -19.88
C GLY A 267 8.05 -16.83 -21.40
N PHE A 268 9.31 -16.65 -21.81
CA PHE A 268 9.71 -16.58 -23.22
C PHE A 268 10.33 -17.88 -23.76
N CYS A 269 10.63 -18.87 -22.92
CA CYS A 269 10.93 -20.22 -23.39
C CYS A 269 9.68 -20.81 -24.06
N SER A 270 9.64 -20.72 -25.40
CA SER A 270 8.70 -21.50 -26.21
C SER A 270 8.82 -22.99 -25.86
N PRO A 271 7.72 -23.76 -25.81
CA PRO A 271 7.84 -25.21 -25.75
C PRO A 271 8.63 -25.66 -26.98
N LYS A 272 9.82 -26.23 -26.77
CA LYS A 272 10.59 -26.84 -27.85
C LYS A 272 9.72 -27.94 -28.48
N PRO A 273 9.63 -28.00 -29.82
CA PRO A 273 8.90 -29.06 -30.51
C PRO A 273 9.50 -30.44 -30.22
#